data_AF-A0ABD4QRJ2-F1
#
_entry.id   AF-A0ABD4QRJ2-F1
#
_cell.length_a   1.000
_cell.length_b   1.000
_cell.length_c   1.000
_cell.angle_alpha   90.00
_cell.angle_beta   90.00
_cell.angle_gamma   90.00
#
_symmetry.space_group_name_H-M   'P 1'
#
loop_
_entity.id
_entity.type
_entity.pdbx_description
1 polymer ?
#
loop_
_entity_poly.entity_id
_entity_poly.type
_entity_poly.pdbx_seq_one_letter_code
_entity_poly.pdbx_strand_id
1 'polypeptide(L)'
;MVGEENVNEMLCGYRTSLLEALNKLSNAFCGNQVEVIHHISHTMKSSSRFVGADVLASEFQKLEAATDNLTNVTQDTEFSISSINDQSKLLLDEINQYMNK
;
A
#
# COMPACT_ATOMS: atom_id res chain seq x y z
N MET A 1 8.18 2.34 25.85
CA MET A 1 7.83 3.69 25.38
C MET A 1 8.63 3.90 24.11
N VAL A 2 7.97 3.90 22.94
CA VAL A 2 8.62 4.26 21.68
C VAL A 2 8.61 5.79 21.68
N GLY A 3 9.78 6.43 21.75
CA GLY A 3 9.86 7.90 21.76
C GLY A 3 9.31 8.48 20.46
N GLU A 4 8.80 9.71 20.49
CA GLU A 4 8.22 10.40 19.32
C GLU A 4 9.20 10.44 18.12
N GLU A 5 10.49 10.47 18.39
CA GLU A 5 11.57 10.41 17.40
C GLU A 5 11.51 9.14 16.53
N ASN A 6 11.15 8.00 17.12
CA ASN A 6 11.01 6.73 16.40
C ASN A 6 9.73 6.68 15.55
N VAL A 7 8.70 7.45 15.91
CA VAL A 7 7.44 7.51 15.15
C VAL A 7 7.65 8.28 13.85
N ASN A 8 8.39 9.39 13.89
CA ASN A 8 8.71 10.17 12.69
C ASN A 8 9.56 9.38 11.68
N GLU A 9 10.60 8.68 12.15
CA GLU A 9 11.41 7.82 11.27
C GLU A 9 10.59 6.68 10.67
N MET A 10 9.72 6.04 11.48
CA MET A 10 8.83 4.99 11.02
C MET A 10 7.86 5.49 9.94
N LEU A 11 7.21 6.65 10.15
CA LEU A 11 6.27 7.22 9.19
C LEU A 11 6.98 7.69 7.91
N CYS A 12 8.19 8.24 8.01
CA CYS A 12 9.02 8.57 6.85
C CYS A 12 9.37 7.32 6.01
N GLY A 13 9.81 6.25 6.69
CA GLY A 13 10.15 4.99 6.05
C GLY A 13 8.93 4.34 5.38
N TYR A 14 7.79 4.35 6.06
CA TYR A 14 6.53 3.85 5.52
C TYR A 14 6.07 4.67 4.32
N ARG A 15 6.07 6.01 4.39
CA ARG A 15 5.71 6.89 3.27
C ARG A 15 6.56 6.59 2.03
N THR A 16 7.87 6.44 2.20
CA THR A 16 8.79 6.12 1.09
C THR A 16 8.44 4.76 0.49
N SER A 17 8.28 3.75 1.34
CA SER A 17 7.92 2.39 0.94
C SER A 17 6.57 2.34 0.21
N LEU A 18 5.58 3.09 0.68
CA LEU A 18 4.25 3.17 0.07
C LEU A 18 4.32 3.79 -1.33
N LEU A 19 5.02 4.92 -1.50
CA LEU A 19 5.18 5.56 -2.82
C LEU A 19 5.89 4.64 -3.82
N GLU A 20 6.95 3.95 -3.39
CA GLU A 20 7.63 2.96 -4.23
C GLU A 20 6.70 1.79 -4.58
N ALA A 21 5.93 1.29 -3.61
CA ALA A 21 4.99 0.21 -3.82
C ALA A 21 3.90 0.58 -4.81
N LEU A 22 3.30 1.78 -4.71
CA LEU A 22 2.27 2.24 -5.65
C LEU A 22 2.81 2.35 -7.08
N ASN A 23 4.03 2.86 -7.25
CA ASN A 23 4.67 2.92 -8.56
C ASN A 23 4.92 1.50 -9.12
N LYS A 24 5.46 0.58 -8.30
CA LYS A 24 5.66 -0.82 -8.69
C LYS A 24 4.34 -1.51 -9.03
N LEU A 25 3.28 -1.23 -8.27
CA LEU A 25 1.95 -1.80 -8.47
C LEU A 25 1.35 -1.37 -9.81
N SER A 26 1.45 -0.08 -10.15
CA SER A 26 1.01 0.45 -11.44
C SER A 26 1.77 -0.18 -12.61
N ASN A 27 3.09 -0.28 -12.51
CA ASN A 27 3.92 -0.92 -13.54
C ASN A 27 3.61 -2.41 -13.69
N ALA A 28 3.42 -3.11 -12.58
CA ALA A 28 3.04 -4.52 -12.58
C ALA A 28 1.65 -4.75 -13.18
N PHE A 29 0.69 -3.86 -12.92
CA PHE A 29 -0.62 -3.89 -13.54
C PHE A 29 -0.54 -3.72 -15.05
N CYS A 30 0.14 -2.68 -15.54
CA CYS A 30 0.34 -2.44 -16.97
C CYS A 30 1.11 -3.58 -17.65
N GLY A 31 2.04 -4.21 -16.94
CA GLY A 31 2.82 -5.35 -17.41
C GLY A 31 2.12 -6.70 -17.25
N ASN A 32 0.89 -6.74 -16.74
CA ASN A 32 0.13 -7.96 -16.47
C ASN A 32 0.87 -8.96 -15.54
N GLN A 33 1.63 -8.43 -14.57
CA GLN A 33 2.50 -9.20 -13.67
C GLN A 33 1.77 -9.52 -12.36
N VAL A 34 0.82 -10.47 -12.41
CA VAL A 34 -0.04 -10.82 -11.26
C VAL A 34 0.75 -11.22 -10.01
N GLU A 35 1.79 -12.06 -10.16
CA GLU A 35 2.61 -12.50 -9.02
C GLU A 35 3.29 -11.32 -8.30
N VAL A 36 3.70 -10.30 -9.05
CA VAL A 36 4.31 -9.09 -8.50
C VAL A 36 3.27 -8.26 -7.76
N ILE A 37 2.06 -8.13 -8.30
CA ILE A 37 0.93 -7.44 -7.63
C ILE A 37 0.58 -8.15 -6.32
N HIS A 38 0.50 -9.48 -6.32
CA HIS A 38 0.24 -10.28 -5.14
C HIS A 38 1.32 -10.06 -4.07
N HIS A 39 2.60 -10.14 -4.46
CA HIS A 39 3.72 -9.95 -3.54
C HIS A 39 3.78 -8.54 -2.94
N ILE A 40 3.54 -7.50 -3.74
CA ILE A 40 3.48 -6.11 -3.25
C ILE A 40 2.34 -5.98 -2.23
N SER A 41 1.17 -6.53 -2.55
CA SER A 41 -0.01 -6.47 -1.69
C SER A 41 0.23 -7.15 -0.35
N HIS A 42 0.83 -8.34 -0.36
CA HIS A 42 1.20 -9.07 0.86
C HIS A 42 2.17 -8.26 1.75
N THR A 43 3.19 -7.67 1.13
CA THR A 43 4.21 -6.87 1.83
C THR A 43 3.60 -5.61 2.46
N MET A 44 2.84 -4.86 1.66
CA MET A 44 2.26 -3.60 2.09
C MET A 44 1.12 -3.78 3.08
N LYS A 45 0.36 -4.88 3.03
CA LYS A 45 -0.62 -5.24 4.07
C LYS A 45 0.01 -5.24 5.46
N SER A 46 1.14 -5.92 5.62
CA SER A 46 1.84 -6.02 6.91
C SER A 46 2.43 -4.68 7.33
N SER A 47 3.04 -3.95 6.39
CA SER A 47 3.61 -2.63 6.63
C SER A 47 2.54 -1.59 7.05
N SER A 48 1.37 -1.62 6.42
CA SER A 48 0.24 -0.74 6.76
C SER A 48 -0.29 -1.02 8.17
N ARG A 49 -0.40 -2.29 8.58
CA ARG A 49 -0.79 -2.64 9.96
C ARG A 49 0.23 -2.15 10.98
N PHE A 50 1.52 -2.20 10.65
CA PHE A 50 2.59 -1.75 11.53
C PHE A 50 2.48 -0.26 11.88
N VAL A 51 2.03 0.57 10.94
CA VAL A 51 1.80 2.02 11.16
C VAL A 51 0.37 2.37 11.57
N GLY A 52 -0.50 1.37 11.81
CA GLY A 52 -1.90 1.58 12.18
C GLY A 52 -2.83 2.01 11.04
N ALA A 53 -2.40 1.87 9.79
CA ALA A 53 -3.20 2.17 8.60
C ALA A 53 -4.13 0.99 8.23
N ASP A 54 -5.07 0.65 9.12
CA ASP A 54 -5.90 -0.56 9.00
C ASP A 54 -6.80 -0.57 7.76
N VAL A 55 -7.32 0.60 7.36
CA VAL A 55 -8.11 0.74 6.13
C VAL A 55 -7.29 0.34 4.91
N LEU A 56 -6.08 0.89 4.80
CA LEU A 56 -5.18 0.61 3.68
C LEU A 56 -4.68 -0.84 3.73
N ALA A 57 -4.43 -1.40 4.92
CA ALA A 57 -4.10 -2.82 5.08
C ALA A 57 -5.23 -3.74 4.58
N SER A 58 -6.49 -3.35 4.82
CA SER A 58 -7.66 -4.09 4.34
C SER A 58 -7.76 -4.06 2.81
N GLU A 59 -7.50 -2.91 2.17
CA GLU A 59 -7.49 -2.82 0.71
C GLU A 59 -6.37 -3.67 0.10
N PHE A 60 -5.16 -3.66 0.67
CA PHE A 60 -4.10 -4.57 0.23
C PHE A 60 -4.44 -6.04 0.43
N GLN A 61 -5.15 -6.40 1.52
CA GLN A 61 -5.63 -7.76 1.72
C GLN A 61 -6.66 -8.18 0.65
N LYS A 62 -7.55 -7.28 0.24
CA LYS A 62 -8.51 -7.56 -0.84
C LYS A 62 -7.79 -7.79 -2.16
N LEU A 63 -6.80 -6.96 -2.49
CA LEU A 63 -6.02 -7.11 -3.72
C LEU A 63 -5.18 -8.40 -3.71
N GLU A 64 -4.57 -8.75 -2.59
CA GLU A 64 -3.85 -10.02 -2.42
C GLU A 64 -4.77 -11.22 -2.66
N ALA A 65 -5.95 -11.24 -2.04
CA ALA A 65 -6.93 -12.30 -2.23
C ALA A 65 -7.52 -12.32 -3.66
N ALA A 66 -7.70 -11.15 -4.28
CA ALA A 66 -8.19 -11.06 -5.65
C ALA A 66 -7.16 -11.56 -6.66
N THR A 67 -5.86 -11.51 -6.33
CA THR A 67 -4.77 -12.00 -7.17
C THR A 67 -4.41 -13.45 -6.91
N ASP A 68 -4.98 -14.08 -5.89
CA ASP A 68 -4.82 -15.52 -5.64
C ASP A 68 -5.34 -16.32 -6.82
N ASN A 69 -4.44 -17.10 -7.43
CA ASN A 69 -4.72 -17.97 -8.57
C ASN A 69 -5.14 -17.25 -9.88
N LEU A 70 -4.94 -15.93 -9.99
CA LEU A 70 -5.10 -15.22 -11.26
C LEU A 70 -3.91 -15.48 -12.19
N THR A 71 -4.20 -15.66 -13.48
CA THR A 71 -3.18 -15.73 -14.54
C THR A 71 -2.95 -14.40 -15.23
N ASN A 72 -3.91 -13.47 -15.15
CA ASN A 72 -3.84 -12.15 -15.74
C ASN A 72 -4.56 -11.14 -14.84
N VAL A 73 -4.21 -9.87 -14.97
CA VAL A 73 -4.90 -8.76 -14.30
C VAL A 73 -6.33 -8.64 -14.84
N THR A 74 -7.23 -8.28 -13.93
CA THR A 74 -8.67 -8.16 -14.21
C THR A 74 -9.16 -6.76 -13.92
N GLN A 75 -10.38 -6.46 -14.34
CA GLN A 75 -11.06 -5.21 -13.96
C GLN A 75 -11.19 -5.06 -12.43
N ASP A 76 -11.35 -6.17 -11.70
CA ASP A 76 -11.36 -6.17 -10.23
C ASP A 76 -9.99 -5.79 -9.64
N THR A 77 -8.91 -6.18 -10.32
CA THR A 77 -7.54 -5.76 -9.96
C THR A 77 -7.40 -4.24 -10.12
N GLU A 78 -7.93 -3.69 -11.22
CA GLU A 78 -7.92 -2.25 -11.50
C GLU A 78 -8.71 -1.46 -10.43
N PHE A 79 -9.93 -1.90 -10.11
CA PHE A 79 -10.73 -1.27 -9.06
C PHE A 79 -10.04 -1.27 -7.70
N SER A 80 -9.42 -2.40 -7.34
CA SER A 80 -8.68 -2.53 -6.09
C SER A 80 -7.46 -1.59 -6.05
N ILE A 81 -6.69 -1.50 -7.14
CA ILE A 81 -5.55 -0.59 -7.25
C ILE A 81 -6.01 0.87 -7.16
N SER A 82 -7.14 1.22 -7.80
CA SER A 82 -7.71 2.56 -7.72
C SER A 82 -8.08 2.92 -6.27
N SER A 83 -8.75 2.00 -5.55
CA SER A 83 -9.09 2.20 -4.14
C SER A 83 -7.85 2.37 -3.26
N ILE A 84 -6.83 1.54 -3.47
CA ILE A 84 -5.53 1.64 -2.77
C ILE A 84 -4.88 3.00 -3.03
N ASN A 85 -4.90 3.49 -4.27
CA ASN A 85 -4.33 4.80 -4.60
C ASN A 85 -5.05 5.94 -3.85
N ASP A 86 -6.38 5.90 -3.79
CA ASP A 86 -7.14 6.95 -3.12
C ASP A 86 -6.94 6.92 -1.60
N GLN A 87 -6.95 5.74 -0.98
CA GLN A 87 -6.64 5.60 0.44
C GLN A 87 -5.19 6.00 0.77
N SER A 88 -4.26 5.69 -0.12
CA SER A 88 -2.86 6.07 0.03
C SER A 88 -2.67 7.59 0.00
N LYS A 89 -3.39 8.31 -0.89
CA LYS A 89 -3.34 9.78 -0.91
C LYS A 89 -3.79 10.38 0.42
N LEU A 90 -4.93 9.91 0.94
CA LEU A 90 -5.47 10.38 2.23
C LEU A 90 -4.45 10.15 3.36
N LEU A 91 -3.89 8.94 3.44
CA LEU A 91 -2.90 8.61 4.47
C LEU A 91 -1.60 9.42 4.32
N LEU A 92 -1.13 9.63 3.10
CA LEU A 92 0.06 10.44 2.85
C LEU A 92 -0.16 11.90 3.26
N ASP A 93 -1.34 12.45 3.03
CA ASP A 93 -1.71 13.79 3.48
C ASP A 93 -1.75 13.87 5.01
N GLU A 94 -2.32 12.88 5.70
CA GLU A 94 -2.32 12.79 7.16
C GLU A 94 -0.90 12.69 7.73
N ILE A 95 -0.04 11.85 7.16
CA ILE A 95 1.37 11.70 7.55
C ILE A 95 2.11 13.03 7.36
N ASN A 96 1.91 13.71 6.23
CA ASN A 96 2.54 15.01 5.98
C ASN A 96 2.05 16.09 6.95
N GLN A 97 0.76 16.11 7.30
CA GLN A 97 0.22 17.02 8.32
C GLN A 97 0.78 16.73 9.71
N TYR A 98 1.00 15.46 10.05
CA TYR A 98 1.63 15.07 11.32
C TYR A 98 3.09 15.53 11.39
N MET A 99 3.87 15.31 10.33
CA MET A 99 5.30 15.65 10.30
C MET A 99 5.60 17.16 10.18
N ASN A 100 4.62 17.96 9.72
CA ASN A 100 4.76 19.42 9.61
C ASN A 100 4.27 20.17 10.87
N LYS A 101 3.90 19.46 11.94
CA LYS A 101 3.57 20.03 13.25
C LYS A 101 4.80 20.10 14.15
#